data_AF-A0AAD7WG76-F1
#
_entry.id   AF-A0AAD7WG76-F1
#
_cell.length_a   1.000
_cell.length_b   1.000
_cell.length_c   1.000
_cell.angle_alpha   90.00
_cell.angle_beta   90.00
_cell.angle_gamma   90.00
#
_symmetry.space_group_name_H-M   'P 1'
#
loop_
_entity.id
_entity.type
_entity.pdbx_description
1 polymer ?
#
loop_
_entity_poly.entity_id
_entity_poly.type
_entity_poly.pdbx_seq_one_letter_code
_entity_poly.pdbx_strand_id
1 'polypeptide(L)'
;MQTMGLIYTLEQFLNRMQTMGLIHTLEQCLNRMQSVGLIHTLEQCLNRMQTMGLIHTLEQCLNRMQTMGLIHTLEQCLNRMQTVGLTNTLEQCLNRMQTMGLIHTLEQCLNRIQTMGLIHTLEQCLNRMQTVGLMYTLEQCPNRIQTMGLMYTLEQCHNRMQTMGLIHTLEQCHNRIQTMGLFHTY
;
A
#
# COMPACT_ATOMS: atom_id res chain seq x y z
N MET A 1 -26.35 10.55 1.06
CA MET A 1 -26.96 9.41 1.77
C MET A 1 -26.26 9.25 3.10
N GLN A 2 -27.01 9.18 4.20
CA GLN A 2 -26.50 8.82 5.52
C GLN A 2 -27.25 7.57 5.97
N THR A 3 -26.53 6.54 6.36
CA THR A 3 -27.14 5.28 6.83
C THR A 3 -26.40 4.73 8.04
N MET A 4 -27.16 4.09 8.92
CA MET A 4 -26.64 3.26 10.01
C MET A 4 -27.19 1.85 9.82
N GLY A 5 -26.33 0.84 9.93
CA GLY A 5 -26.73 -0.57 9.79
C GLY A 5 -26.17 -1.24 8.54
N LEU A 6 -26.98 -2.10 7.91
CA LEU A 6 -26.58 -2.95 6.80
C LEU A 6 -27.04 -2.36 5.47
N ILE A 7 -26.11 -2.18 4.54
CA ILE A 7 -26.39 -2.06 3.11
C ILE A 7 -25.99 -3.40 2.50
N TYR A 8 -26.96 -4.14 2.01
CA TYR A 8 -26.68 -5.43 1.36
C TYR A 8 -26.06 -5.19 -0.02
N THR A 9 -26.78 -4.49 -0.90
CA THR A 9 -26.27 -4.10 -2.21
C THR A 9 -26.61 -2.64 -2.48
N LEU A 10 -25.67 -1.94 -3.11
CA LEU A 10 -25.90 -0.62 -3.65
C LEU A 10 -25.10 -0.48 -4.95
N GLU A 11 -25.80 -0.25 -6.06
CA GLU A 11 -25.16 -0.14 -7.37
C GLU A 11 -24.33 1.14 -7.45
N GLN A 12 -24.96 2.29 -7.27
CA GLN A 12 -24.28 3.56 -7.52
C GLN A 12 -24.67 4.64 -6.51
N PHE A 13 -23.70 5.47 -6.15
CA PHE A 13 -24.00 6.80 -5.63
C PHE A 13 -23.06 7.88 -6.16
N LEU A 14 -23.65 9.05 -6.41
CA LEU A 14 -22.97 10.13 -7.13
C LEU A 14 -22.21 11.09 -6.23
N ASN A 15 -22.80 11.52 -5.11
CA ASN A 15 -22.30 12.70 -4.37
C ASN A 15 -21.58 12.36 -3.07
N ARG A 16 -22.32 12.17 -1.98
CA ARG A 16 -21.74 11.95 -0.68
C ARG A 16 -22.50 10.87 0.06
N MET A 17 -21.73 9.90 0.53
CA MET A 17 -22.20 8.83 1.38
C MET A 17 -21.47 8.89 2.71
N GLN A 18 -22.22 8.73 3.79
CA GLN A 18 -21.68 8.47 5.12
C GLN A 18 -22.39 7.25 5.69
N THR A 19 -21.63 6.23 6.07
CA THR A 19 -22.17 4.98 6.59
C THR A 19 -21.50 4.60 7.89
N MET A 20 -22.30 4.09 8.83
CA MET A 20 -21.82 3.39 10.03
C MET A 20 -22.42 1.99 10.03
N GLY A 21 -21.60 0.96 9.83
CA GLY A 21 -22.06 -0.43 9.80
C GLY A 21 -21.41 -1.26 8.70
N LEU A 22 -22.20 -2.14 8.08
CA LEU A 22 -21.74 -3.10 7.08
C LEU A 22 -22.26 -2.70 5.70
N ILE A 23 -21.35 -2.57 4.74
CA ILE A 23 -21.66 -2.59 3.31
C ILE A 23 -21.20 -3.94 2.79
N HIS A 24 -22.12 -4.80 2.39
CA HIS A 24 -21.75 -6.08 1.80
C HIS A 24 -21.21 -5.86 0.38
N THR A 25 -21.98 -5.20 -0.48
CA THR A 25 -21.51 -4.88 -1.83
C THR A 25 -21.88 -3.45 -2.21
N LEU A 26 -20.91 -2.74 -2.77
CA LEU A 26 -21.12 -1.47 -3.45
C LEU A 26 -20.36 -1.47 -4.77
N GLU A 27 -21.03 -1.23 -5.89
CA GLU A 27 -20.36 -1.23 -7.20
C GLU A 27 -19.61 0.09 -7.40
N GLN A 28 -20.30 1.24 -7.26
CA GLN A 28 -19.71 2.53 -7.64
C GLN A 28 -19.91 3.67 -6.65
N CYS A 29 -18.79 4.28 -6.25
CA CYS A 29 -18.71 5.57 -5.57
C CYS A 29 -18.04 6.62 -6.47
N LEU A 30 -18.80 7.58 -6.99
CA LEU A 30 -18.21 8.58 -7.91
C LEU A 30 -17.45 9.71 -7.20
N ASN A 31 -17.93 10.19 -6.05
CA ASN A 31 -17.39 11.41 -5.46
C ASN A 31 -16.82 11.24 -4.05
N ARG A 32 -17.65 11.08 -3.00
CA ARG A 32 -17.13 10.96 -1.63
C ARG A 32 -17.83 9.89 -0.80
N MET A 33 -17.04 8.96 -0.28
CA MET A 33 -17.45 8.02 0.74
C MET A 33 -16.73 8.29 2.06
N GLN A 34 -17.48 8.22 3.16
CA GLN A 34 -16.92 8.05 4.50
C GLN A 34 -17.63 6.86 5.14
N SER A 35 -16.88 5.82 5.51
CA SER A 35 -17.44 4.64 6.16
C SER A 35 -16.74 4.37 7.47
N VAL A 36 -17.51 3.98 8.49
CA VAL A 36 -17.01 3.39 9.72
C VAL A 36 -17.63 2.00 9.84
N GLY A 37 -16.79 0.97 9.87
CA GLY A 37 -17.23 -0.43 9.93
C GLY A 37 -16.58 -1.31 8.86
N LEU A 38 -17.37 -2.19 8.25
CA LEU A 38 -16.88 -3.20 7.31
C LEU A 38 -17.44 -2.91 5.91
N ILE A 39 -16.56 -2.90 4.92
CA ILE A 39 -16.90 -2.97 3.50
C ILE A 39 -16.40 -4.34 3.03
N HIS A 40 -17.31 -5.24 2.69
CA HIS A 40 -16.91 -6.54 2.18
C HIS A 40 -16.39 -6.41 0.75
N THR A 41 -17.19 -5.85 -0.15
CA THR A 41 -16.75 -5.61 -1.53
C THR A 41 -17.08 -4.20 -1.98
N LEU A 42 -16.09 -3.54 -2.58
CA LEU A 42 -16.27 -2.31 -3.32
C LEU A 42 -15.54 -2.41 -4.66
N GLU A 43 -16.26 -2.32 -5.76
CA GLU A 43 -15.64 -2.41 -7.09
C GLU A 43 -14.88 -1.11 -7.39
N GLN A 44 -15.56 0.04 -7.37
CA GLN A 44 -14.95 1.29 -7.83
C GLN A 44 -15.19 2.49 -6.91
N CYS A 45 -14.10 3.19 -6.60
CA CYS A 45 -14.12 4.54 -6.03
C CYS A 45 -13.33 5.52 -6.90
N LEU A 46 -14.03 6.45 -7.56
CA LEU A 46 -13.41 7.34 -8.52
C LEU A 46 -12.63 8.48 -7.86
N ASN A 47 -13.15 9.07 -6.78
CA ASN A 47 -12.60 10.33 -6.27
C ASN A 47 -12.05 10.24 -4.84
N ARG A 48 -12.89 10.09 -3.80
CA ARG A 48 -12.40 10.02 -2.42
C ARG A 48 -13.12 8.99 -1.57
N MET A 49 -12.33 8.16 -0.90
CA MET A 49 -12.79 7.25 0.14
C MET A 49 -12.01 7.48 1.42
N GLN A 50 -12.73 7.50 2.53
CA GLN A 50 -12.20 7.42 3.88
C GLN A 50 -12.88 6.29 4.62
N THR A 51 -12.11 5.33 5.11
CA THR A 51 -12.65 4.18 5.84
C THR A 51 -11.95 4.02 7.19
N MET A 52 -12.77 3.85 8.22
CA MET A 52 -12.34 3.43 9.56
C MET A 52 -12.86 2.02 9.79
N GLY A 53 -11.98 1.02 9.72
CA GLY A 53 -12.36 -0.37 9.88
C GLY A 53 -11.76 -1.28 8.82
N LEU A 54 -12.55 -2.21 8.30
CA LEU A 54 -12.07 -3.27 7.42
C LEU A 54 -12.62 -3.11 6.01
N ILE A 55 -11.75 -3.24 5.02
CA ILE A 55 -12.08 -3.42 3.61
C ILE A 55 -11.61 -4.83 3.25
N HIS A 56 -12.53 -5.73 2.91
CA HIS A 56 -12.13 -7.07 2.51
C HIS A 56 -11.61 -7.04 1.07
N THR A 57 -12.40 -6.54 0.13
CA THR A 57 -11.97 -6.37 -1.26
C THR A 57 -12.29 -4.96 -1.75
N LEU A 58 -11.30 -4.34 -2.37
CA LEU A 58 -11.47 -3.15 -3.18
C LEU A 58 -10.76 -3.34 -4.52
N GLU A 59 -11.50 -3.33 -5.62
CA GLU A 59 -10.88 -3.54 -6.94
C GLU A 59 -10.14 -2.26 -7.36
N GLN A 60 -10.82 -1.11 -7.40
CA GLN A 60 -10.23 0.10 -7.96
C GLN A 60 -10.48 1.36 -7.14
N CYS A 61 -9.39 2.08 -6.86
CA CYS A 61 -9.43 3.47 -6.43
C CYS A 61 -8.61 4.38 -7.34
N LEU A 62 -9.29 5.31 -8.02
CA LEU A 62 -8.62 6.13 -9.02
C LEU A 62 -7.84 7.29 -8.39
N ASN A 63 -8.41 7.99 -7.41
CA ASN A 63 -7.83 9.25 -6.95
C ASN A 63 -7.29 9.22 -5.51
N ARG A 64 -8.13 9.10 -4.48
CA ARG A 64 -7.66 9.11 -3.09
C ARG A 64 -8.37 8.10 -2.20
N MET A 65 -7.57 7.29 -1.54
CA MET A 65 -8.00 6.42 -0.46
C MET A 65 -7.25 6.75 0.82
N GLN A 66 -8.00 6.80 1.92
CA GLN A 66 -7.45 6.85 3.26
C GLN A 66 -8.13 5.78 4.10
N THR A 67 -7.35 4.87 4.67
CA THR A 67 -7.88 3.80 5.52
C THR A 67 -7.14 3.79 6.84
N MET A 68 -7.89 3.79 7.95
CA MET A 68 -7.34 3.35 9.22
C MET A 68 -7.99 2.02 9.61
N GLY A 69 -7.19 0.97 9.62
CA GLY A 69 -7.65 -0.40 9.87
C GLY A 69 -7.01 -1.39 8.91
N LEU A 70 -7.81 -2.32 8.38
CA LEU A 70 -7.32 -3.46 7.60
C LEU A 70 -7.85 -3.39 6.17
N ILE A 71 -6.96 -3.61 5.21
CA ILE A 71 -7.28 -3.89 3.81
C ILE A 71 -6.81 -5.32 3.54
N HIS A 72 -7.73 -6.23 3.23
CA HIS A 72 -7.34 -7.60 2.90
C HIS A 72 -6.80 -7.65 1.47
N THR A 73 -7.58 -7.19 0.50
CA THR A 73 -7.16 -7.12 -0.89
C THR A 73 -7.48 -5.75 -1.48
N LEU A 74 -6.50 -5.19 -2.17
CA LEU A 74 -6.68 -4.05 -3.05
C LEU A 74 -5.98 -4.31 -4.37
N GLU A 75 -6.73 -4.38 -5.47
CA GLU A 75 -6.13 -4.67 -6.77
C GLU A 75 -5.40 -3.41 -7.28
N GLN A 76 -6.09 -2.27 -7.38
CA GLN A 76 -5.52 -1.08 -8.01
C GLN A 76 -5.77 0.22 -7.26
N CYS A 77 -4.69 0.98 -7.06
CA CYS A 77 -4.73 2.38 -6.66
C CYS A 77 -3.91 3.26 -7.60
N LEU A 78 -4.57 4.10 -8.38
CA LEU A 78 -3.89 4.87 -9.43
C LEU A 78 -3.11 6.06 -8.85
N ASN A 79 -3.72 6.87 -7.98
CA ASN A 79 -3.11 8.14 -7.59
C ASN A 79 -2.57 8.18 -6.16
N ARG A 80 -3.41 8.07 -5.13
CA ARG A 80 -2.93 8.16 -3.73
C ARG A 80 -3.61 7.19 -2.79
N MET A 81 -2.79 6.43 -2.09
CA MET A 81 -3.17 5.58 -0.96
C MET A 81 -2.46 6.06 0.30
N GLN A 82 -3.23 6.16 1.38
CA GLN A 82 -2.70 6.34 2.72
C GLN A 82 -3.35 5.32 3.66
N THR A 83 -2.54 4.48 4.29
CA THR A 83 -3.02 3.45 5.20
C THR A 83 -2.35 3.58 6.55
N VAL A 84 -3.14 3.53 7.62
CA VAL A 84 -2.66 3.30 8.98
C VAL A 84 -3.21 1.97 9.44
N GLY A 85 -2.36 0.95 9.55
CA GLY A 85 -2.76 -0.41 9.89
C GLY A 85 -2.15 -1.46 8.97
N LEU A 86 -2.96 -2.41 8.52
CA LEU A 86 -2.51 -3.59 7.80
C LEU A 86 -3.07 -3.60 6.37
N THR A 87 -2.19 -3.79 5.39
CA THR A 87 -2.57 -4.19 4.03
C THR A 87 -2.02 -5.59 3.80
N ASN A 88 -2.89 -6.58 3.60
CA ASN A 88 -2.43 -7.94 3.30
C ASN A 88 -1.90 -8.00 1.87
N THR A 89 -2.75 -7.72 0.89
CA THR A 89 -2.35 -7.76 -0.52
C THR A 89 -2.68 -6.45 -1.21
N LEU A 90 -1.70 -5.93 -1.94
CA LEU A 90 -1.88 -4.87 -2.90
C LEU A 90 -1.19 -5.24 -4.20
N GLU A 91 -1.95 -5.37 -5.28
CA GLU A 91 -1.36 -5.74 -6.57
C GLU A 91 -0.66 -4.52 -7.18
N GLN A 92 -1.36 -3.39 -7.35
CA GLN A 92 -0.80 -2.25 -8.09
C GLN A 92 -1.04 -0.89 -7.42
N CYS A 93 0.05 -0.11 -7.30
CA CYS A 93 -0.02 1.31 -7.00
C CYS A 93 0.79 2.15 -7.99
N LEU A 94 0.12 2.97 -8.80
CA LEU A 94 0.80 3.69 -9.88
C LEU A 94 1.60 4.90 -9.37
N ASN A 95 1.03 5.73 -8.49
CA ASN A 95 1.65 7.01 -8.18
C ASN A 95 2.21 7.11 -6.75
N ARG A 96 1.37 7.11 -5.70
CA ARG A 96 1.86 7.29 -4.33
C ARG A 96 1.18 6.40 -3.33
N MET A 97 2.00 5.69 -2.58
CA MET A 97 1.60 4.93 -1.40
C MET A 97 2.32 5.45 -0.16
N GLN A 98 1.57 5.61 0.92
CA GLN A 98 2.10 5.90 2.24
C GLN A 98 1.44 4.98 3.26
N THR A 99 2.26 4.20 3.98
CA THR A 99 1.75 3.25 4.96
C THR A 99 2.44 3.43 6.30
N MET A 100 1.65 3.51 7.36
CA MET A 100 2.10 3.39 8.75
C MET A 100 1.57 2.05 9.27
N GLY A 101 2.43 1.03 9.33
CA GLY A 101 2.04 -0.32 9.75
C GLY A 101 2.66 -1.40 8.88
N LEU A 102 1.86 -2.40 8.52
CA LEU A 102 2.35 -3.61 7.85
C LEU A 102 1.77 -3.73 6.44
N ILE A 103 2.63 -4.05 5.48
CA ILE A 103 2.25 -4.53 4.15
C ILE A 103 2.77 -5.97 4.04
N HIS A 104 1.88 -6.94 3.87
CA HIS A 104 2.32 -8.33 3.72
C HIS A 104 2.84 -8.57 2.30
N THR A 105 2.05 -8.26 1.29
CA THR A 105 2.46 -8.38 -0.11
C THR A 105 2.11 -7.11 -0.87
N LEU A 106 3.10 -6.61 -1.61
CA LEU A 106 2.91 -5.60 -2.65
C LEU A 106 3.59 -6.08 -3.93
N GLU A 107 2.82 -6.31 -4.99
CA GLU A 107 3.40 -6.77 -6.25
C GLU A 107 4.11 -5.60 -6.95
N GLN A 108 3.38 -4.51 -7.24
CA GLN A 108 3.93 -3.43 -8.05
C GLN A 108 3.65 -2.04 -7.50
N CYS A 109 4.70 -1.22 -7.45
CA CYS A 109 4.56 0.23 -7.37
C CYS A 109 5.43 0.96 -8.40
N LEU A 110 4.79 1.77 -9.24
CA LEU A 110 5.48 2.42 -10.35
C LEU A 110 6.31 3.63 -9.88
N ASN A 111 5.80 4.45 -8.96
CA ASN A 111 6.40 5.76 -8.69
C ASN A 111 6.94 5.92 -7.27
N ARG A 112 6.12 5.88 -6.22
CA ARG A 112 6.62 6.12 -4.86
C ARG A 112 5.92 5.30 -3.79
N ILE A 113 6.73 4.58 -3.02
CA ILE A 113 6.36 3.95 -1.75
C ILE A 113 7.05 4.69 -0.60
N GLN A 114 6.30 4.95 0.46
CA GLN A 114 6.84 5.32 1.76
C GLN A 114 6.20 4.47 2.85
N THR A 115 7.00 3.72 3.59
CA THR A 115 6.50 2.87 4.67
C THR A 115 7.23 3.17 5.96
N MET A 116 6.49 3.34 7.04
CA MET A 116 6.99 3.28 8.40
C MET A 116 6.41 2.03 9.05
N GLY A 117 7.24 1.02 9.27
CA GLY A 117 6.81 -0.29 9.78
C GLY A 117 7.45 -1.43 8.99
N LEU A 118 6.63 -2.40 8.59
CA LEU A 118 7.10 -3.63 7.98
C LEU A 118 6.53 -3.79 6.58
N ILE A 119 7.39 -4.12 5.62
CA ILE A 119 6.98 -4.74 4.38
C ILE A 119 7.53 -6.17 4.43
N HIS A 120 6.69 -7.17 4.19
CA HIS A 120 7.15 -8.55 4.14
C HIS A 120 7.66 -8.85 2.73
N THR A 121 6.83 -8.69 1.70
CA THR A 121 7.22 -8.92 0.32
C THR A 121 6.91 -7.72 -0.54
N LEU A 122 7.88 -7.32 -1.35
CA LEU A 122 7.71 -6.35 -2.43
C LEU A 122 8.41 -6.86 -3.68
N GLU A 123 7.66 -7.18 -4.72
CA GLU A 123 8.24 -7.69 -5.97
C GLU A 123 8.89 -6.52 -6.72
N GLN A 124 8.14 -5.47 -7.05
CA GLN A 124 8.66 -4.40 -7.90
C GLN A 124 8.35 -2.99 -7.39
N CYS A 125 9.41 -2.16 -7.28
CA CYS A 125 9.30 -0.72 -7.13
C CYS A 125 10.13 0.01 -8.19
N LEU A 126 9.49 0.55 -9.23
CA LEU A 126 10.21 1.05 -10.40
C LEU A 126 11.01 2.33 -10.14
N ASN A 127 10.56 3.22 -9.25
CA ASN A 127 11.17 4.54 -9.12
C ASN A 127 11.71 4.84 -7.71
N ARG A 128 10.88 4.94 -6.68
CA ARG A 128 11.38 5.34 -5.35
C ARG A 128 10.72 4.57 -4.21
N MET A 129 11.57 3.95 -3.40
CA MET A 129 11.21 3.34 -2.13
C MET A 129 11.88 4.06 -0.97
N GLN A 130 11.10 4.31 0.07
CA GLN A 130 11.60 4.76 1.36
C GLN A 130 10.96 3.94 2.47
N THR A 131 11.76 3.22 3.25
CA THR A 131 11.27 2.40 4.36
C THR A 131 12.00 2.80 5.64
N VAL A 132 11.24 3.00 6.71
CA VAL A 132 11.78 3.05 8.07
C VAL A 132 11.19 1.88 8.84
N GLY A 133 12.02 0.95 9.26
CA GLY A 133 11.61 -0.31 9.87
C GLY A 133 12.22 -1.50 9.15
N LEU A 134 11.39 -2.50 8.82
CA LEU A 134 11.84 -3.77 8.28
C LEU A 134 11.32 -4.01 6.87
N MET A 135 12.22 -4.39 5.98
CA MET A 135 11.93 -4.89 4.63
C MET A 135 12.45 -6.33 4.55
N TYR A 136 11.56 -7.32 4.50
CA TYR A 136 11.99 -8.71 4.47
C TYR A 136 12.48 -9.12 3.08
N THR A 137 11.65 -9.03 2.05
CA THR A 137 12.06 -9.36 0.67
C THR A 137 11.72 -8.22 -0.29
N LEU A 138 12.72 -7.74 -1.01
CA LEU A 138 12.56 -6.87 -2.16
C LEU A 138 13.22 -7.52 -3.39
N GLU A 139 12.46 -7.85 -4.42
CA GLU A 139 13.04 -8.45 -5.62
C GLU A 139 13.68 -7.37 -6.49
N GLN A 140 12.93 -6.36 -6.93
CA GLN A 140 13.44 -5.39 -7.89
C GLN A 140 13.11 -3.93 -7.54
N CYS A 141 14.16 -3.10 -7.52
CA CYS A 141 14.01 -1.66 -7.53
C CYS A 141 15.12 -0.99 -8.37
N PRO A 142 14.86 -0.68 -9.66
CA PRO A 142 15.92 -0.22 -10.56
C PRO A 142 16.44 1.16 -10.20
N ASN A 143 15.65 2.04 -9.57
CA ASN A 143 16.05 3.44 -9.43
C ASN A 143 16.56 3.80 -8.02
N ARG A 144 15.70 3.94 -7.01
CA ARG A 144 16.17 4.42 -5.69
C ARG A 144 15.52 3.71 -4.52
N ILE A 145 16.36 3.12 -3.67
CA ILE A 145 16.00 2.54 -2.38
C ILE A 145 16.62 3.37 -1.26
N GLN A 146 15.83 3.69 -0.25
CA GLN A 146 16.32 4.22 1.02
C GLN A 146 15.71 3.46 2.19
N THR A 147 16.55 2.89 3.03
CA THR A 147 16.10 2.14 4.21
C THR A 147 16.76 2.69 5.47
N MET A 148 15.95 2.91 6.50
CA MET A 148 16.39 3.13 7.88
C MET A 148 15.89 1.95 8.72
N GLY A 149 16.77 1.01 9.05
CA GLY A 149 16.42 -0.22 9.74
C GLY A 149 17.00 -1.45 9.05
N LEU A 150 16.20 -2.50 8.90
CA LEU A 150 16.68 -3.80 8.43
C LEU A 150 16.13 -4.14 7.04
N MET A 151 17.00 -4.56 6.15
CA MET A 151 16.69 -5.15 4.86
C MET A 151 17.22 -6.59 4.87
N TYR A 152 16.33 -7.58 4.86
CA TYR A 152 16.76 -8.96 4.98
C TYR A 152 17.27 -9.49 3.63
N THR A 153 16.45 -9.37 2.58
CA THR A 153 16.77 -9.84 1.24
C THR A 153 16.48 -8.75 0.22
N LEU A 154 17.47 -8.47 -0.61
CA LEU A 154 17.34 -7.67 -1.82
C LEU A 154 18.00 -8.39 -2.99
N GLU A 155 17.24 -8.69 -4.03
CA GLU A 155 17.78 -9.36 -5.22
C GLU A 155 18.42 -8.34 -6.16
N GLN A 156 17.68 -7.36 -6.65
CA GLN A 156 18.16 -6.44 -7.70
C GLN A 156 17.88 -4.97 -7.41
N CYS A 157 18.96 -4.17 -7.45
CA CYS A 157 18.91 -2.72 -7.56
C CYS A 157 19.84 -2.22 -8.67
N HIS A 158 19.46 -1.19 -9.43
CA HIS A 158 20.27 -0.75 -10.57
C HIS A 158 20.98 0.58 -10.38
N ASN A 159 20.43 1.54 -9.63
CA ASN A 159 20.96 2.91 -9.63
C ASN A 159 21.46 3.37 -8.26
N ARG A 160 20.59 3.46 -7.24
CA ARG A 160 21.02 3.96 -5.93
C ARG A 160 20.35 3.26 -4.76
N MET A 161 21.18 2.71 -3.89
CA MET A 161 20.78 2.18 -2.60
C MET A 161 21.44 2.99 -1.48
N GLN A 162 20.63 3.36 -0.48
CA GLN A 162 21.14 3.92 0.76
C GLN A 162 20.48 3.23 1.95
N THR A 163 21.29 2.67 2.85
CA THR A 163 20.78 2.01 4.05
C THR A 163 21.50 2.55 5.28
N MET A 164 20.73 2.90 6.30
CA MET A 164 21.23 3.12 7.65
C MET A 164 20.65 2.03 8.54
N GLY A 165 21.49 1.08 8.93
CA GLY A 165 21.08 -0.15 9.59
C GLY A 165 21.72 -1.39 8.95
N LEU A 166 20.97 -2.49 8.86
CA LEU A 166 21.51 -3.78 8.46
C LEU A 166 20.96 -4.25 7.12
N ILE A 167 21.85 -4.75 6.24
CA ILE A 167 21.47 -5.55 5.07
C ILE A 167 22.01 -6.97 5.30
N HIS A 168 21.14 -7.98 5.23
CA HIS A 168 21.54 -9.37 5.48
C HIS A 168 21.94 -10.13 4.21
N THR A 169 21.22 -9.90 3.11
CA THR A 169 21.50 -10.50 1.81
C THR A 169 21.25 -9.47 0.72
N LEU A 170 22.26 -9.25 -0.13
CA LEU A 170 22.16 -8.48 -1.37
C LEU A 170 22.78 -9.28 -2.50
N GLU A 171 22.00 -9.64 -3.52
CA GLU A 171 22.54 -10.40 -4.66
C GLU A 171 23.18 -9.47 -5.69
N GLN A 172 22.44 -8.48 -6.19
CA GLN A 172 22.90 -7.61 -7.26
C GLN A 172 22.50 -6.15 -7.02
N CYS A 173 23.50 -5.28 -6.90
CA CYS A 173 23.28 -3.85 -7.00
C CYS A 173 24.30 -3.20 -7.93
N HIS A 174 23.79 -2.53 -8.97
CA HIS A 174 24.62 -1.74 -9.87
C HIS A 174 24.71 -0.27 -9.42
N ASN A 175 25.74 0.42 -9.89
CA ASN A 175 26.02 1.84 -9.65
C ASN A 175 26.46 2.22 -8.23
N ARG A 176 25.54 2.48 -7.28
CA ARG A 176 25.90 3.11 -6.00
C ARG A 176 25.19 2.51 -4.79
N ILE A 177 25.98 1.93 -3.89
CA ILE A 177 25.57 1.49 -2.55
C ILE A 177 26.19 2.42 -1.51
N GLN A 178 25.39 2.88 -0.55
CA GLN A 178 25.88 3.58 0.64
C GLN A 178 25.23 2.97 1.88
N THR A 179 26.03 2.29 2.69
CA THR A 179 25.55 1.66 3.93
C THR A 179 26.25 2.29 5.13
N MET A 180 25.46 2.76 6.09
CA MET A 180 25.92 3.15 7.43
C MET A 180 25.37 2.13 8.42
N GLY A 181 26.13 1.06 8.64
CA GLY A 181 25.75 -0.07 9.49
C GLY A 181 26.37 -1.38 8.99
N LEU A 182 25.76 -2.50 9.33
CA LEU A 182 26.30 -3.83 9.01
C LEU A 182 25.80 -4.30 7.64
N PHE A 183 26.70 -4.88 6.87
CA PHE A 183 26.43 -5.38 5.53
C PHE A 183 26.95 -6.81 5.44
N HIS A 184 26.03 -7.77 5.34
CA HIS A 184 26.35 -9.18 5.15
C HIS A 184 25.95 -9.57 3.72
N THR A 185 26.83 -10.27 3.02
CA THR A 185 26.60 -10.80 1.67
C THR A 185 27.11 -12.23 1.64
N TYR A 186 26.34 -13.14 1.06
CA TYR A 186 26.73 -14.51 0.79
C TYR A 186 27.10 -14.68 -0.68
#